data_AF-X1TXV4-F1
#
_entry.id   AF-X1TXV4-F1
#
_cell.length_a   1.000
_cell.length_b   1.000
_cell.length_c   1.000
_cell.angle_alpha   90.00
_cell.angle_beta   90.00
_cell.angle_gamma   90.00
#
_symmetry.space_group_name_H-M   'P 1'
#
loop_
_entity.id
_entity.type
_entity.pdbx_description
1 polymer ?
#
loop_
_entity_poly.entity_id
_entity_poly.type
_entity_poly.pdbx_seq_one_letter_code
_entity_poly.pdbx_strand_id
1 'polypeptide(L)' 'MYQVNNSVTFSGKPIEFEEFLNQMVEALGITIDRHPKGMPRKMES' A
#
# COMPACT_ATOMS: atom_id res chain seq x y z
N MET A 1 2.53 -4.83 19.17
CA MET A 1 2.03 -3.70 18.38
C MET A 1 3.15 -3.29 17.43
N TYR A 2 3.05 -3.56 16.13
CA TYR A 2 4.10 -3.21 15.18
C TYR A 2 3.78 -1.83 14.60
N GLN A 3 4.51 -0.80 15.02
CA GLN A 3 4.41 0.53 14.43
C GLN A 3 5.35 0.56 13.22
N VAL A 4 4.77 0.45 12.02
CA VAL A 4 5.53 0.53 10.78
C VAL A 4 5.73 2.00 10.46
N ASN A 5 6.95 2.51 10.64
CA ASN A 5 7.31 3.88 10.30
C ASN A 5 7.43 4.00 8.78
N ASN A 6 6.31 4.21 8.08
CA ASN A 6 6.22 4.24 6.61
C ASN A 6 6.51 5.62 6.01
N SER A 7 7.39 6.44 6.61
CA SER A 7 7.83 7.68 5.97
C SER A 7 8.95 7.35 4.97
N VAL A 8 8.60 7.05 3.71
CA VAL A 8 9.59 6.95 2.62
C VAL A 8 9.94 8.36 2.16
N THR A 9 11.21 8.74 2.26
CA THR A 9 11.72 10.03 1.80
C THR A 9 12.40 9.83 0.44
N PHE A 10 11.69 10.09 -0.65
CA PHE A 10 12.29 10.14 -1.98
C PHE A 10 12.86 11.55 -2.20
N SER A 11 14.18 11.67 -2.35
CA SER A 11 14.90 12.94 -2.61
C SER A 11 14.85 14.03 -1.50
N GLY A 12 14.46 13.68 -0.27
CA GLY A 12 14.37 14.65 0.84
C GLY A 12 13.12 15.53 0.83
N LYS A 13 12.16 15.26 -0.07
CA LYS A 13 10.82 15.84 -0.05
C LYS A 13 9.83 14.81 0.50
N PRO A 14 8.84 15.22 1.31
CA PRO A 14 7.75 14.33 1.67
C PRO A 14 6.97 14.01 0.40
N ILE A 15 6.96 12.74 0.01
CA ILE A 15 6.09 12.23 -1.04
C ILE A 15 4.82 11.72 -0.37
N GLU A 16 3.67 12.02 -0.97
CA GLU A 16 2.41 11.49 -0.46
C GLU A 16 2.38 9.97 -0.66
N PHE A 17 1.81 9.24 0.29
CA PHE A 17 1.81 7.77 0.26
C PHE A 17 1.16 7.21 -1.01
N GLU A 18 0.13 7.90 -1.53
CA GLU A 18 -0.54 7.53 -2.78
C GLU A 18 0.36 7.72 -4.01
N GLU A 19 1.09 8.84 -4.09
CA GLU A 19 2.03 9.12 -5.17
C GLU A 19 3.19 8.11 -5.18
N PHE A 20 3.71 7.77 -4.00
CA PHE A 20 4.72 6.74 -3.83
C PHE A 20 4.25 5.36 -4.29
N LEU A 21 3.04 4.95 -3.89
CA LEU A 21 2.47 3.68 -4.31
C LEU A 21 2.26 3.62 -5.83
N ASN A 22 1.78 4.70 -6.44
CA ASN A 22 1.58 4.78 -7.88
C ASN A 22 2.90 4.64 -8.65
N GLN A 23 3.96 5.34 -8.21
CA GLN A 23 5.30 5.22 -8.81
C GLN A 23 5.90 3.83 -8.64
N MET A 24 5.72 3.19 -7.48
CA MET A 24 6.19 1.81 -7.27
C MET A 24 5.45 0.82 -8.17
N VAL A 25 4.14 0.97 -8.32
CA VAL A 25 3.31 0.14 -9.22
C VAL A 25 3.80 0.25 -10.66
N GLU A 26 4.05 1.47 -11.12
CA GLU A 26 4.56 1.74 -12.47
C GLU A 26 5.97 1.18 -12.66
N ALA A 27 6.89 1.43 -11.73
CA ALA A 27 8.28 0.97 -11.82
C ALA A 27 8.41 -0.55 -11.75
N LEU A 28 7.58 -1.21 -10.94
CA LEU A 28 7.64 -2.65 -10.72
C LEU A 28 6.72 -3.43 -11.69
N GLY A 29 5.91 -2.72 -12.49
CA GLY A 29 4.95 -3.31 -13.43
C GLY A 29 3.88 -4.16 -12.74
N ILE A 30 3.59 -3.90 -11.46
CA ILE A 30 2.64 -4.70 -10.68
C ILE A 30 1.24 -4.17 -10.89
N THR A 31 0.35 -4.98 -11.43
CA THR A 31 -1.08 -4.67 -11.40
C THR A 31 -1.61 -4.86 -9.98
N ILE A 32 -1.87 -3.78 -9.25
CA ILE A 32 -2.63 -3.86 -7.99
C ILE A 32 -4.07 -4.17 -8.38
N ASP A 33 -4.48 -5.40 -8.16
CA ASP A 33 -5.90 -5.76 -8.17
C ASP A 33 -6.55 -5.04 -6.99
N ARG A 34 -7.18 -3.89 -7.28
CA ARG A 34 -7.98 -3.11 -6.32
C ARG A 34 -9.32 -3.81 -6.09
N HIS A 35 -9.26 -5.11 -5.81
CA HIS A 35 -10.42 -5.87 -5.42
C HIS A 35 -10.73 -5.54 -3.96
N PRO A 36 -11.96 -5.11 -3.63
CA PRO A 36 -12.36 -4.99 -2.24
C PRO A 36 -12.20 -6.37 -1.62
N LYS A 37 -11.22 -6.52 -0.72
CA LYS A 37 -10.93 -7.78 -0.04
C LYS A 37 -12.23 -8.22 0.64
N GLY A 38 -12.89 -9.21 0.03
CA GLY A 38 -14.21 -9.67 0.45
C GLY A 38 -14.21 -9.87 1.96
N MET A 39 -15.23 -9.33 2.63
CA MET A 39 -15.41 -9.40 4.08
C MET A 39 -15.11 -10.84 4.55
N PRO A 40 -14.14 -11.05 5.46
CA PRO A 40 -13.85 -12.39 5.95
C PRO A 40 -15.14 -12.92 6.57
N ARG A 41 -15.73 -13.95 5.93
CA ARG A 41 -16.94 -14.59 6.46
C ARG A 41 -16.60 -15.07 7.86
N LYS A 42 -17.34 -14.60 8.85
CA LYS A 42 -17.18 -15.07 10.22
C LYS A 42 -17.40 -16.58 10.19
N MET A 43 -16.37 -17.33 10.55
CA MET A 43 -16.49 -18.76 10.73
C MET A 43 -17.18 -18.94 12.09
N GLU A 44 -18.45 -19.33 12.05
CA GLU A 44 -19.20 -19.66 13.26
C GLU A 44 -18.52 -20.86 13.94
N SER A 45 -18.27 -20.75 15.25
CA SER A 45 -17.72 -21.82 16.10
C SER A 45 -18.80 -22.80 16.54
#